data_AF-A0A9Q0VWR3-F1
#
_entry.id   AF-A0A9Q0VWR3-F1
#
_cell.length_a   1.000
_cell.length_b   1.000
_cell.length_c   1.000
_cell.angle_alpha   90.00
_cell.angle_beta   90.00
_cell.angle_gamma   90.00
#
_symmetry.space_group_name_H-M   'P 1'
#
loop_
_entity.id
_entity.type
_entity.pdbx_description
1 polymer ?
#
loop_
_entity_poly.entity_id
_entity_poly.type
_entity_poly.pdbx_seq_one_letter_code
_entity_poly.pdbx_strand_id
1 'polypeptide(L)'
;MASSLLLFLLSFLIFITTSKSTPATITIPLSAPSFTKLVVPSKDPWSALNHLATQSLSRSHHIKSPKTKFSTIKTPLFPRSYGGYSISLNFGTPPQTTTFVMDSGSSLVWFPCTSRYLCAECNFPDIKRTGIPTFLPKLSSSSKLIGCKNPRCSVFFGPEIQSKCHDCDSTAQNCTQTCPPYSIQYGSGSTAGLLLSETLDFPNQKTIPDFLVGLLHFIYQTARRDRRVRSEPRITPFTIGSQEILLLFSISRF
;
A
#
# COMPACT_ATOMS: atom_id res chain seq x y z
N MET A 1 41.29 38.61 -23.18
CA MET A 1 40.91 37.89 -21.94
C MET A 1 39.45 37.40 -21.93
N ALA A 2 38.50 38.09 -22.58
CA ALA A 2 37.07 37.69 -22.61
C ALA A 2 36.77 36.34 -23.32
N SER A 3 37.55 35.96 -24.34
CA SER A 3 37.33 34.71 -25.11
C SER A 3 37.58 33.43 -24.30
N SER A 4 38.56 33.44 -23.39
CA SER A 4 38.90 32.28 -22.56
C SER A 4 37.84 32.01 -21.48
N LEU A 5 37.22 33.06 -20.94
CA LEU A 5 36.14 32.96 -19.95
C LEU A 5 34.87 32.34 -20.57
N LEU A 6 34.55 32.71 -21.81
CA LEU A 6 33.40 32.20 -22.54
C LEU A 6 33.55 30.69 -22.84
N LEU A 7 34.73 30.26 -23.25
CA LEU A 7 35.05 28.84 -23.48
C LEU A 7 34.96 28.01 -22.19
N PHE A 8 35.38 28.58 -21.06
CA PHE A 8 35.24 27.95 -19.73
C PHE A 8 33.78 27.82 -19.28
N LEU A 9 32.94 28.83 -19.58
CA LEU A 9 31.51 28.80 -19.27
C LEU A 9 30.76 27.77 -20.12
N LEU A 10 31.11 27.67 -21.42
CA LEU A 10 30.54 26.65 -22.33
C LEU A 10 30.96 25.23 -21.94
N SER A 11 32.19 25.00 -21.49
CA SER A 11 32.61 23.67 -21.02
C SER A 11 31.88 23.25 -19.74
N PHE A 12 31.63 24.19 -18.83
CA PHE A 12 30.86 23.94 -17.61
C PHE A 12 29.38 23.61 -17.92
N LEU A 13 28.77 24.29 -18.89
CA LEU A 13 27.41 23.99 -19.38
C LEU A 13 27.32 22.59 -20.00
N ILE A 14 28.33 22.14 -20.74
CA ILE A 14 28.37 20.78 -21.33
C ILE A 14 28.49 19.70 -20.23
N PHE A 15 29.28 19.95 -19.18
CA PHE A 15 29.40 19.03 -18.04
C PHE A 15 28.10 18.89 -17.23
N ILE A 16 27.28 19.94 -17.11
CA ILE A 16 26.00 19.88 -16.39
C ILE A 16 24.95 19.07 -17.18
N THR A 17 25.01 19.07 -18.52
CA THR A 17 24.03 18.35 -19.36
C THR A 17 24.23 16.83 -19.46
N THR A 18 25.33 16.29 -18.93
CA THR A 18 25.70 14.87 -19.10
C THR A 18 25.53 14.00 -17.85
N SER A 19 24.91 14.50 -16.78
CA SER A 19 24.51 13.65 -15.65
C SER A 19 23.32 12.75 -16.03
N LYS A 20 23.56 11.73 -16.85
CA LYS A 20 22.64 10.59 -16.98
C LYS A 20 22.61 9.89 -15.63
N SER A 21 21.62 10.18 -14.80
CA SER A 21 21.35 9.39 -13.60
C SER A 21 21.00 7.97 -14.07
N THR A 22 21.90 7.02 -13.86
CA THR A 22 21.55 5.61 -14.01
C THR A 22 20.49 5.30 -12.95
N PRO A 23 19.30 4.79 -13.32
CA PRO A 23 18.31 4.42 -12.33
C PRO A 23 18.90 3.30 -11.44
N ALA A 24 19.16 3.62 -10.18
CA ALA A 24 19.62 2.65 -9.21
C ALA A 24 18.54 1.58 -9.04
N THR A 25 18.82 0.36 -9.50
CA THR A 25 17.89 -0.75 -9.36
C THR A 25 18.08 -1.35 -7.97
N ILE A 26 17.14 -1.05 -7.07
CA ILE A 26 17.06 -1.71 -5.77
C ILE A 26 16.07 -2.86 -5.89
N THR A 27 16.58 -4.09 -5.76
CA THR A 27 15.73 -5.29 -5.73
C THR A 27 15.25 -5.52 -4.30
N ILE A 28 13.96 -5.34 -4.06
CA ILE A 28 13.32 -5.69 -2.79
C ILE A 28 12.61 -7.03 -2.99
N PRO A 29 13.19 -8.17 -2.57
CA PRO A 29 12.52 -9.46 -2.69
C PRO A 29 11.32 -9.52 -1.74
N LEU A 30 10.12 -9.64 -2.31
CA LEU A 30 8.88 -9.75 -1.56
C LEU A 30 8.54 -11.23 -1.40
N SER A 31 8.58 -11.70 -0.15
CA SER A 31 8.15 -13.05 0.21
C SER A 31 7.07 -12.92 1.29
N ALA A 32 5.86 -13.38 0.98
CA ALA A 32 4.80 -13.51 1.97
C ALA A 32 5.09 -14.74 2.84
N PRO A 33 5.33 -14.59 4.16
CA PRO A 33 5.38 -15.75 5.03
C PRO A 33 3.98 -16.38 5.09
N SER A 34 3.88 -17.71 4.94
CA SER A 34 2.63 -18.43 5.14
C SER A 34 2.07 -18.14 6.54
N PHE A 35 0.83 -17.64 6.60
CA PHE A 35 0.10 -17.21 7.81
C PHE A 35 -0.01 -18.28 8.90
N THR A 36 0.16 -19.54 8.55
CA THR A 36 0.07 -20.68 9.48
C THR A 36 1.22 -20.76 10.49
N LYS A 37 2.28 -19.95 10.37
CA LYS A 37 3.48 -20.01 11.24
C LYS A 37 3.75 -18.79 12.12
N LEU A 38 2.89 -17.77 12.12
CA LEU A 38 3.13 -16.53 12.87
C LEU A 38 2.42 -16.43 14.22
N VAL A 39 1.58 -17.41 14.55
CA VAL A 39 1.11 -17.56 15.93
C VAL A 39 2.24 -18.28 16.68
N VAL A 40 2.98 -17.53 17.51
CA VAL A 40 3.79 -18.13 18.58
C VAL A 40 2.89 -18.10 19.81
N PRO A 41 2.18 -19.19 20.15
CA PRO A 41 1.51 -19.28 21.43
C PRO A 41 2.59 -19.63 22.47
N SER A 42 3.51 -18.71 22.72
CA SER A 42 4.48 -18.88 23.81
C SER A 42 4.27 -17.80 24.85
N LYS A 43 4.02 -18.24 26.08
CA LYS A 43 3.98 -17.38 27.27
C LYS A 43 5.37 -16.90 27.68
N ASP A 44 6.44 -17.41 27.06
CA ASP A 44 7.83 -17.05 27.34
C ASP A 44 8.38 -16.06 26.29
N PRO A 45 8.66 -14.79 26.67
CA PRO A 45 9.21 -13.77 25.78
C PRO A 45 10.54 -14.17 25.10
N TRP A 46 11.37 -14.99 25.75
CA TRP A 46 12.68 -15.38 25.21
C TRP A 46 12.55 -16.38 24.07
N SER A 47 11.69 -17.38 24.20
CA SER A 47 11.36 -18.28 23.11
C SER A 47 10.78 -17.55 21.88
N ALA A 48 9.94 -16.53 22.10
CA ALA A 48 9.40 -15.71 21.02
C ALA A 48 10.49 -14.89 20.33
N LEU A 49 11.40 -14.28 21.11
CA LEU A 49 12.54 -13.54 20.56
C LEU A 49 13.49 -14.44 19.75
N ASN A 50 13.84 -15.62 20.30
CA ASN A 50 14.70 -16.58 19.62
C ASN A 50 14.07 -17.07 18.30
N HIS A 51 12.76 -17.29 18.31
CA HIS A 51 12.02 -17.66 17.10
C HIS A 51 12.05 -16.54 16.05
N LEU A 52 11.77 -15.29 16.45
CA LEU A 52 11.83 -14.14 15.55
C LEU A 52 13.24 -13.89 15.00
N ALA A 53 14.28 -14.04 15.83
CA ALA A 53 15.68 -13.93 15.42
C ALA A 53 16.05 -15.02 14.40
N THR A 54 15.65 -16.27 14.65
CA THR A 54 15.88 -17.41 13.74
C THR A 54 15.16 -17.21 12.40
N GLN A 55 13.91 -16.71 12.43
CA GLN A 55 13.17 -16.36 11.22
C GLN A 55 13.84 -15.21 10.46
N SER A 56 14.32 -14.18 11.15
CA SER A 56 15.05 -13.06 10.55
C SER A 56 16.34 -13.52 9.86
N LEU A 57 17.12 -14.39 10.52
CA LEU A 57 18.34 -14.97 9.97
C LEU A 57 18.04 -15.86 8.75
N SER A 58 17.03 -16.73 8.85
CA SER A 58 16.60 -17.59 7.74
C SER A 58 16.16 -16.77 6.53
N ARG A 59 15.41 -15.68 6.76
CA ARG A 59 15.00 -14.74 5.72
C ARG A 59 16.21 -14.04 5.09
N SER A 60 17.18 -13.58 5.90
CA SER A 60 18.42 -12.97 5.42
C SER A 60 19.21 -13.93 4.51
N HIS A 61 19.34 -15.19 4.90
CA HIS A 61 19.96 -16.21 4.05
C HIS A 61 19.19 -16.44 2.76
N HIS A 62 17.86 -16.50 2.81
CA HIS A 62 17.04 -16.66 1.62
C HIS A 62 17.17 -15.48 0.64
N ILE A 63 17.31 -14.25 1.17
CA ILE A 63 17.53 -13.03 0.39
C ILE A 63 18.92 -13.05 -0.28
N LYS A 64 19.95 -13.48 0.44
CA LYS A 64 21.33 -13.51 -0.09
C LYS A 64 21.60 -14.67 -1.05
N SER A 65 20.86 -15.77 -0.92
CA SER A 65 21.07 -16.98 -1.71
C SER A 65 19.73 -17.60 -2.14
N PRO A 66 19.03 -16.95 -3.08
CA PRO A 66 17.74 -17.44 -3.56
C PRO A 66 17.92 -18.80 -4.27
N LYS A 67 17.37 -19.86 -3.67
CA LYS A 67 17.42 -21.24 -4.23
C LYS A 67 16.39 -21.48 -5.34
N THR A 68 15.42 -20.57 -5.48
CA THR A 68 14.29 -20.69 -6.41
C THR A 68 14.28 -19.52 -7.39
N LYS A 69 14.22 -19.81 -8.70
CA LYS A 69 14.00 -18.80 -9.74
C LYS A 69 12.54 -18.33 -9.67
N PHE A 70 12.27 -17.33 -8.86
CA PHE A 70 10.95 -16.69 -8.87
C PHE A 70 10.77 -15.89 -10.16
N SER A 71 9.62 -16.07 -10.82
CA SER A 71 9.15 -15.11 -11.82
C SER A 71 9.00 -13.76 -11.12
N THR A 72 9.96 -12.87 -11.35
CA THR A 72 10.02 -11.57 -10.70
C THR A 72 9.22 -10.60 -11.55
N ILE A 73 8.06 -10.19 -11.04
CA ILE A 73 7.30 -9.07 -11.62
C ILE A 73 8.07 -7.80 -11.29
N LYS A 74 8.31 -6.97 -12.30
CA LYS A 74 8.99 -5.69 -12.16
C LYS A 74 8.00 -4.57 -12.43
N THR A 75 7.95 -3.61 -11.54
CA THR A 75 7.15 -2.40 -11.70
C THR A 75 7.99 -1.20 -11.25
N PRO A 76 7.95 -0.08 -12.00
CA PRO A 76 8.73 1.10 -11.65
C PRO A 76 8.23 1.74 -10.34
N LEU A 77 9.18 2.17 -9.52
CA LEU A 77 8.94 3.03 -8.36
C LEU A 77 9.45 4.43 -8.66
N PHE A 78 8.67 5.43 -8.26
CA PHE A 78 9.00 6.83 -8.50
C PHE A 78 9.22 7.52 -7.15
N PRO A 79 10.41 8.07 -6.90
CA PRO A 79 10.67 8.82 -5.66
C PRO A 79 9.87 10.13 -5.65
N ARG A 80 9.45 10.56 -4.48
CA ARG A 80 8.69 11.80 -4.27
C ARG A 80 9.43 12.75 -3.32
N SER A 81 9.18 14.05 -3.47
CA SER A 81 9.88 15.11 -2.73
C SER A 81 9.73 15.02 -1.20
N TYR A 82 8.67 14.37 -0.71
CA TYR A 82 8.43 14.16 0.71
C TYR A 82 9.14 12.93 1.28
N GLY A 83 9.98 12.24 0.50
CA GLY A 83 10.78 11.09 0.95
C GLY A 83 10.08 9.73 0.84
N GLY A 84 8.88 9.66 0.28
CA GLY A 84 8.22 8.41 -0.07
C GLY A 84 8.41 8.01 -1.53
N TYR A 85 7.82 6.86 -1.88
CA TYR A 85 7.80 6.34 -3.24
C TYR A 85 6.35 6.16 -3.70
N SER A 86 6.11 6.42 -4.98
CA SER A 86 4.85 6.09 -5.64
C SER A 86 5.01 4.93 -6.62
N ILE A 87 3.96 4.14 -6.77
CA ILE A 87 3.87 2.97 -7.65
C ILE A 87 2.58 3.05 -8.47
N SER A 88 2.65 2.84 -9.78
CA SER A 88 1.45 2.78 -10.62
C SER A 88 1.07 1.34 -10.89
N LEU A 89 -0.19 0.99 -10.60
CA LEU A 89 -0.72 -0.36 -10.74
C LEU A 89 -2.07 -0.33 -11.46
N ASN A 90 -2.38 -1.41 -12.16
CA ASN A 90 -3.62 -1.53 -12.91
C ASN A 90 -4.56 -2.52 -12.22
N PHE A 91 -5.81 -2.10 -11.99
CA PHE A 91 -6.83 -2.94 -11.38
C PHE A 91 -8.06 -3.05 -12.26
N GLY A 92 -8.71 -4.22 -12.27
CA GLY A 92 -9.98 -4.46 -12.94
C GLY A 92 -9.86 -4.97 -14.38
N THR A 93 -11.03 -5.22 -14.98
CA THR A 93 -11.21 -5.76 -16.33
C THR A 93 -12.32 -4.97 -17.06
N PRO A 94 -11.99 -4.06 -17.99
CA PRO A 94 -10.65 -3.68 -18.42
C PRO A 94 -9.86 -2.93 -17.34
N PRO A 95 -8.50 -2.91 -17.42
CA PRO A 95 -7.68 -2.35 -16.35
C PRO A 95 -7.80 -0.83 -16.21
N GLN A 96 -7.92 -0.36 -14.97
CA GLN A 96 -7.90 1.04 -14.54
C GLN A 96 -6.57 1.32 -13.81
N THR A 97 -5.73 2.18 -14.37
CA THR A 97 -4.43 2.54 -13.76
C THR A 97 -4.63 3.54 -12.63
N THR A 98 -4.02 3.26 -11.48
CA THR A 98 -4.02 4.13 -10.30
C THR A 98 -2.62 4.20 -9.70
N THR A 99 -2.25 5.38 -9.18
CA THR A 99 -0.95 5.61 -8.55
C THR A 99 -1.09 5.57 -7.03
N PHE A 100 -0.25 4.78 -6.38
CA PHE A 100 -0.29 4.52 -4.94
C PHE A 100 0.99 4.96 -4.25
N VAL A 101 0.91 5.26 -2.96
CA VAL A 101 2.06 5.25 -2.06
C VAL A 101 2.51 3.83 -1.84
N MET A 102 3.80 3.60 -2.01
CA MET A 102 4.44 2.36 -1.63
C MET A 102 4.66 2.34 -0.11
N ASP A 103 3.87 1.57 0.61
CA ASP A 103 3.97 1.41 2.06
C ASP A 103 4.32 -0.03 2.42
N SER A 104 5.54 -0.24 2.90
CA SER A 104 5.99 -1.53 3.40
C SER A 104 5.52 -1.83 4.83
N GLY A 105 4.86 -0.88 5.49
CA GLY A 105 4.43 -0.96 6.89
C GLY A 105 2.98 -1.38 7.12
N SER A 106 2.19 -1.54 6.07
CA SER A 106 0.79 -2.00 6.16
C SER A 106 0.58 -3.35 5.46
N SER A 107 -0.63 -3.92 5.57
CA SER A 107 -0.98 -5.24 5.02
C SER A 107 -2.15 -5.23 4.02
N LEU A 108 -2.81 -4.09 3.77
CA LEU A 108 -3.95 -3.98 2.86
C LEU A 108 -3.67 -2.91 1.80
N VAL A 109 -3.86 -3.25 0.53
CA VAL A 109 -3.93 -2.27 -0.56
C VAL A 109 -5.31 -1.64 -0.55
N TRP A 110 -5.42 -0.32 -0.61
CA TRP A 110 -6.71 0.35 -0.61
C TRP A 110 -6.71 1.63 -1.45
N PHE A 111 -7.89 1.96 -1.98
CA PHE A 111 -8.11 3.13 -2.83
C PHE A 111 -9.53 3.69 -2.66
N PRO A 112 -9.76 5.00 -2.86
CA PRO A 112 -11.09 5.58 -2.83
C PRO A 112 -11.89 5.01 -3.98
N CYS A 113 -13.10 4.60 -3.65
CA CYS A 113 -14.05 4.10 -4.63
C CYS A 113 -15.23 5.06 -4.72
N THR A 114 -15.74 5.22 -5.94
CA THR A 114 -16.93 6.03 -6.23
C THR A 114 -16.77 7.53 -5.94
N SER A 115 -17.74 8.33 -6.38
CA SER A 115 -17.82 9.77 -6.08
C SER A 115 -18.24 10.09 -4.65
N ARG A 116 -18.57 9.07 -3.83
CA ARG A 116 -19.17 9.24 -2.49
C ARG A 116 -18.20 9.04 -1.34
N TYR A 117 -16.90 8.86 -1.59
CA TYR A 117 -15.94 8.76 -0.49
C TYR A 117 -15.94 10.06 0.34
N LEU A 118 -15.95 9.93 1.65
CA LEU A 118 -15.97 11.04 2.60
C LEU A 118 -14.59 11.21 3.21
N CYS A 119 -14.13 12.46 3.30
CA CYS A 119 -12.86 12.82 3.93
C CYS A 119 -13.14 13.90 4.97
N ALA A 120 -13.09 13.52 6.24
CA ALA A 120 -13.28 14.40 7.38
C ALA A 120 -11.91 14.94 7.86
N GLU A 121 -11.85 16.24 8.16
CA GLU A 121 -10.64 16.95 8.61
C GLU A 121 -9.44 16.86 7.66
N CYS A 122 -9.67 16.43 6.41
CA CYS A 122 -8.62 16.37 5.40
C CYS A 122 -8.30 17.77 4.87
N ASN A 123 -7.12 18.29 5.21
CA ASN A 123 -6.65 19.57 4.69
C ASN A 123 -5.59 19.36 3.62
N PHE A 124 -6.03 19.43 2.36
CA PHE A 124 -5.20 19.26 1.18
C PHE A 124 -5.18 20.57 0.37
N PRO A 125 -4.31 21.53 0.73
CA PRO A 125 -4.39 22.91 0.22
C PRO A 125 -4.30 22.98 -1.32
N ASP A 126 -3.65 22.02 -1.96
CA ASP A 126 -3.41 22.01 -3.40
C ASP A 126 -4.27 21.00 -4.18
N ILE A 127 -5.24 20.33 -3.54
CA ILE A 127 -5.97 19.23 -4.18
C ILE A 127 -7.49 19.42 -4.10
N LYS A 128 -8.11 19.58 -5.28
CA LYS A 128 -9.57 19.49 -5.42
C LYS A 128 -10.02 18.04 -5.30
N ARG A 129 -11.08 17.76 -4.52
CA ARG A 129 -11.64 16.40 -4.35
C ARG A 129 -11.93 15.68 -5.67
N THR A 130 -12.29 16.44 -6.70
CA THR A 130 -12.62 15.95 -8.04
C THR A 130 -11.40 15.44 -8.83
N GLY A 131 -10.17 15.75 -8.40
CA GLY A 131 -8.93 15.35 -9.08
C GLY A 131 -8.26 14.12 -8.46
N ILE A 132 -8.88 13.47 -7.48
CA ILE A 132 -8.34 12.25 -6.87
C ILE A 132 -8.70 11.07 -7.77
N PRO A 133 -7.71 10.27 -8.23
CA PRO A 133 -8.00 9.05 -8.96
C PRO A 133 -8.84 8.10 -8.10
N THR A 134 -10.03 7.78 -8.58
CA THR A 134 -10.93 6.82 -7.92
C THR A 134 -11.11 5.62 -8.82
N PHE A 135 -10.97 4.43 -8.25
CA PHE A 135 -11.37 3.22 -8.94
C PHE A 135 -12.89 3.17 -9.07
N LEU A 136 -13.38 2.73 -10.23
CA LEU A 136 -14.81 2.58 -10.52
C LEU A 136 -15.16 1.09 -10.65
N PRO A 137 -15.60 0.43 -9.56
CA PRO A 137 -15.93 -1.00 -9.59
C PRO A 137 -16.99 -1.35 -10.64
N LYS A 138 -17.93 -0.44 -10.90
CA LYS A 138 -18.99 -0.65 -11.90
C LYS A 138 -18.48 -0.75 -13.34
N LEU A 139 -17.28 -0.25 -13.61
CA LEU A 139 -16.65 -0.31 -14.93
C LEU A 139 -15.73 -1.53 -15.10
N SER A 140 -15.64 -2.38 -14.07
CA SER A 140 -14.84 -3.60 -14.12
C SER A 140 -15.71 -4.84 -13.96
N SER A 141 -15.58 -5.79 -14.88
CA SER A 141 -16.30 -7.06 -14.83
C SER A 141 -15.76 -8.04 -13.80
N SER A 142 -14.56 -7.81 -13.26
CA SER A 142 -13.93 -8.67 -12.26
C SER A 142 -14.13 -8.20 -10.81
N SER A 143 -14.76 -7.05 -10.60
CA SER A 143 -15.07 -6.50 -9.28
C SER A 143 -16.07 -7.37 -8.52
N LYS A 144 -15.66 -7.93 -7.37
CA LYS A 144 -16.53 -8.72 -6.50
C LYS A 144 -16.37 -8.33 -5.03
N LEU A 145 -17.44 -7.87 -4.38
CA LEU A 145 -17.42 -7.62 -2.94
C LEU A 145 -17.16 -8.93 -2.18
N ILE A 146 -16.31 -8.85 -1.17
CA ILE A 146 -15.98 -10.03 -0.36
C ILE A 146 -17.16 -10.33 0.57
N GLY A 147 -17.72 -11.53 0.45
CA GLY A 147 -18.76 -12.02 1.36
C GLY A 147 -18.21 -12.50 2.70
N CYS A 148 -19.07 -12.57 3.71
CA CYS A 148 -18.75 -13.04 5.06
C CYS A 148 -18.15 -14.46 5.09
N LYS A 149 -18.64 -15.37 4.24
CA LYS A 149 -18.12 -16.76 4.14
C LYS A 149 -16.79 -16.88 3.38
N ASN A 150 -16.30 -15.80 2.77
CA ASN A 150 -15.04 -15.85 2.05
C ASN A 150 -13.89 -16.03 3.06
N PRO A 151 -12.99 -17.01 2.87
CA PRO A 151 -11.85 -17.23 3.79
C PRO A 151 -10.97 -15.99 3.98
N ARG A 152 -10.93 -15.06 3.03
CA ARG A 152 -10.16 -13.82 3.18
C ARG A 152 -10.77 -12.85 4.17
N CYS A 153 -12.10 -12.89 4.37
CA CYS A 153 -12.77 -12.12 5.41
C CYS A 153 -12.33 -12.61 6.80
N SER A 154 -12.30 -13.93 7.02
CA SER A 154 -11.88 -14.51 8.30
C SER A 154 -10.38 -14.36 8.55
N VAL A 155 -9.53 -14.42 7.52
CA VAL A 155 -8.09 -14.16 7.67
C VAL A 155 -7.83 -12.70 8.05
N PHE A 156 -8.59 -11.75 7.49
CA PHE A 156 -8.41 -10.33 7.78
C PHE A 156 -8.89 -9.93 9.18
N PHE A 157 -10.07 -10.42 9.60
CA PHE A 157 -10.69 -10.05 10.88
C PHE A 157 -10.43 -11.03 12.03
N GLY A 158 -9.88 -12.22 11.74
CA GLY A 158 -9.64 -13.27 12.73
C GLY A 158 -10.89 -14.09 13.06
N PRO A 159 -10.80 -14.96 14.09
CA PRO A 159 -11.85 -15.92 14.44
C PRO A 159 -13.16 -15.28 14.92
N GLU A 160 -13.11 -14.04 15.42
CA GLU A 160 -14.28 -13.30 15.90
C GLU A 160 -15.23 -12.86 14.79
N ILE A 161 -14.86 -13.03 13.52
CA ILE A 161 -15.68 -12.62 12.37
C ILE A 161 -17.08 -13.24 12.38
N GLN A 162 -17.23 -14.45 12.95
CA GLN A 162 -18.54 -15.12 13.06
C GLN A 162 -19.54 -14.30 13.88
N SER A 163 -19.05 -13.54 14.87
CA SER A 163 -19.90 -12.63 15.65
C SER A 163 -20.26 -11.33 14.93
N LYS A 164 -19.69 -11.06 13.74
CA LYS A 164 -20.04 -9.90 12.90
C LYS A 164 -20.79 -10.31 11.63
N CYS A 165 -20.85 -11.61 11.36
CA CYS A 165 -21.49 -12.22 10.20
C CYS A 165 -22.70 -13.07 10.63
N HIS A 166 -23.61 -12.48 11.43
CA HIS A 166 -24.71 -13.18 12.08
C HIS A 166 -25.66 -13.90 11.12
N ASP A 167 -25.87 -13.37 9.92
CA ASP A 167 -26.79 -13.93 8.92
C ASP A 167 -26.16 -15.11 8.14
N CYS A 168 -24.93 -15.48 8.51
CA CYS A 168 -24.06 -16.37 7.76
C CYS A 168 -23.47 -17.47 8.62
N ASP A 169 -24.33 -18.11 9.43
CA ASP A 169 -23.97 -19.33 10.14
C ASP A 169 -23.45 -20.40 9.17
N SER A 170 -22.62 -21.30 9.70
CA SER A 170 -22.01 -22.45 9.04
C SER A 170 -23.01 -23.25 8.16
N THR A 171 -24.28 -23.30 8.55
CA THR A 171 -25.37 -24.04 7.88
C THR A 171 -26.07 -23.27 6.74
N ALA A 172 -25.95 -21.94 6.69
CA ALA A 172 -26.65 -21.11 5.70
C ALA A 172 -25.99 -21.19 4.31
N GLN A 173 -26.42 -22.10 3.44
CA GLN A 173 -25.79 -22.31 2.13
C GLN A 173 -25.75 -21.04 1.24
N ASN A 174 -26.72 -20.12 1.40
CA ASN A 174 -26.84 -18.90 0.61
C ASN A 174 -26.69 -17.63 1.45
N CYS A 175 -25.53 -17.47 2.10
CA CYS A 175 -25.16 -16.22 2.78
C CYS A 175 -24.83 -15.12 1.75
N THR A 176 -25.64 -14.07 1.72
CA THR A 176 -25.40 -12.88 0.88
C THR A 176 -24.77 -11.72 1.65
N GLN A 177 -24.53 -11.88 2.96
CA GLN A 177 -23.94 -10.84 3.79
C GLN A 177 -22.52 -10.52 3.32
N THR A 178 -22.26 -9.23 3.10
CA THR A 178 -20.93 -8.72 2.78
C THR A 178 -20.06 -8.76 4.03
N CYS A 179 -18.76 -9.00 3.85
CA CYS A 179 -17.78 -8.90 4.92
C CYS A 179 -17.90 -7.51 5.60
N PRO A 180 -17.84 -7.44 6.94
CA PRO A 180 -17.91 -6.19 7.68
C PRO A 180 -16.86 -5.17 7.19
N PRO A 181 -17.12 -3.87 7.36
CA PRO A 181 -16.17 -2.85 6.96
C PRO A 181 -14.87 -2.96 7.76
N TYR A 182 -13.73 -2.80 7.07
CA TYR A 182 -12.44 -2.66 7.72
C TYR A 182 -12.27 -1.25 8.28
N SER A 183 -11.44 -1.11 9.30
CA SER A 183 -10.95 0.17 9.80
C SER A 183 -9.46 0.04 10.08
N ILE A 184 -8.63 0.87 9.44
CA ILE A 184 -7.18 0.90 9.63
C ILE A 184 -6.81 2.25 10.21
N GLN A 185 -6.01 2.22 11.29
CA GLN A 185 -5.47 3.41 11.94
C GLN A 185 -4.01 3.59 11.56
N TYR A 186 -3.68 4.79 11.10
CA TYR A 186 -2.32 5.29 10.92
C TYR A 186 -2.05 6.42 11.94
N GLY A 187 -0.79 6.78 12.13
CA GLY A 187 -0.41 7.89 13.02
C GLY A 187 -1.01 9.24 12.60
N SER A 188 -1.33 9.40 11.31
CA SER A 188 -1.89 10.62 10.72
C SER A 188 -3.42 10.63 10.58
N GLY A 189 -4.11 9.52 10.88
CA GLY A 189 -5.55 9.40 10.65
C GLY A 189 -6.03 7.95 10.55
N SER A 190 -7.31 7.77 10.26
CA SER A 190 -7.92 6.46 10.05
C SER A 190 -8.65 6.40 8.70
N THR A 191 -8.77 5.18 8.19
CA THR A 191 -9.52 4.87 6.98
C THR A 191 -10.45 3.70 7.24
N ALA A 192 -11.64 3.73 6.65
CA ALA A 192 -12.61 2.66 6.71
C ALA A 192 -13.25 2.40 5.34
N GLY A 193 -13.60 1.14 5.09
CA GLY A 193 -14.08 0.71 3.78
C GLY A 193 -14.55 -0.74 3.77
N LEU A 194 -14.88 -1.23 2.58
CA LEU A 194 -15.30 -2.62 2.35
C LEU A 194 -14.20 -3.40 1.64
N LEU A 195 -14.11 -4.71 1.88
CA LEU A 195 -13.17 -5.55 1.13
C LEU A 195 -13.73 -5.91 -0.26
N LEU A 196 -12.88 -5.85 -1.27
CA LEU A 196 -13.19 -6.19 -2.66
C LEU A 196 -12.13 -7.16 -3.20
N SER A 197 -12.57 -8.15 -3.97
CA SER A 197 -11.73 -8.98 -4.83
C SER A 197 -11.63 -8.29 -6.20
N GLU A 198 -10.42 -8.06 -6.69
CA GLU A 198 -10.20 -7.55 -8.03
C GLU A 198 -9.03 -8.17 -8.78
N THR A 199 -9.00 -8.03 -10.09
CA THR A 199 -7.86 -8.42 -10.92
C THR A 199 -6.77 -7.36 -10.84
N LEU A 200 -5.57 -7.73 -10.39
CA LEU A 200 -4.36 -6.91 -10.48
C LEU A 200 -3.62 -7.25 -11.78
N ASP A 201 -3.45 -6.28 -12.65
CA ASP A 201 -2.79 -6.45 -13.94
C ASP A 201 -1.40 -5.80 -13.96
N PHE A 202 -0.39 -6.60 -14.30
CA PHE A 202 0.94 -6.10 -14.67
C PHE A 202 1.09 -6.26 -16.19
N PRO A 203 0.99 -5.15 -16.95
CA PRO A 203 0.99 -5.19 -18.40
C PRO A 203 2.18 -5.96 -18.96
N ASN A 204 1.92 -6.85 -19.91
CA ASN A 204 2.91 -7.68 -20.60
C ASN A 204 3.74 -8.59 -19.67
N GLN A 205 3.31 -8.81 -18.43
CA GLN A 205 4.03 -9.63 -17.44
C GLN A 205 3.13 -10.68 -16.81
N LYS A 206 2.09 -10.25 -16.07
CA LYS A 206 1.24 -11.16 -15.31
C LYS A 206 -0.05 -10.50 -14.87
N THR A 207 -1.14 -11.23 -14.99
CA THR A 207 -2.43 -10.87 -14.39
C THR A 207 -2.67 -11.75 -13.17
N ILE A 208 -3.06 -11.15 -12.05
CA ILE A 208 -3.33 -11.80 -10.77
C ILE A 208 -4.83 -11.64 -10.49
N PRO A 209 -5.65 -12.66 -10.75
CA PRO A 209 -7.07 -12.61 -10.44
C PRO A 209 -7.27 -12.68 -8.92
N ASP A 210 -8.46 -12.27 -8.49
CA ASP A 210 -8.86 -12.30 -7.10
C ASP A 210 -7.80 -11.72 -6.15
N PHE A 211 -7.27 -10.54 -6.43
CA PHE A 211 -6.42 -9.80 -5.52
C PHE A 211 -7.29 -9.04 -4.50
N LEU A 212 -6.95 -9.12 -3.22
CA LEU A 212 -7.73 -8.48 -2.15
C LEU A 212 -7.36 -6.99 -2.03
N VAL A 213 -8.36 -6.11 -2.14
CA VAL A 213 -8.21 -4.66 -1.95
C VAL A 213 -9.28 -4.10 -1.02
N GLY A 214 -8.99 -2.95 -0.42
CA GLY A 214 -9.92 -2.15 0.36
C GLY A 214 -10.56 -1.05 -0.48
N LEU A 215 -11.89 -1.10 -0.58
CA LEU A 215 -12.71 -0.03 -1.12
C LEU A 215 -12.99 1.00 -0.05
N LEU A 216 -12.27 2.11 -0.12
CA LEU A 216 -12.36 3.17 0.85
C LEU A 216 -13.65 3.97 0.69
N HIS A 217 -14.36 4.13 1.80
CA HIS A 217 -15.61 4.89 1.89
C HIS A 217 -15.44 6.12 2.77
N PHE A 218 -14.58 6.05 3.80
CA PHE A 218 -14.40 7.10 4.77
C PHE A 218 -12.94 7.24 5.20
N ILE A 219 -12.47 8.48 5.31
CA ILE A 219 -11.18 8.84 5.91
C ILE A 219 -11.40 9.93 6.94
N TYR A 220 -10.65 9.81 8.02
CA TYR A 220 -10.54 10.84 9.05
C TYR A 220 -9.07 11.19 9.27
N GLN A 221 -8.69 12.44 9.06
CA GLN A 221 -7.34 12.92 9.37
C GLN A 221 -7.34 13.55 10.76
N THR A 222 -6.38 13.21 11.63
CA THR A 222 -6.31 13.84 12.95
C THR A 222 -5.83 15.28 12.81
N ALA A 223 -6.64 16.27 13.24
CA ALA A 223 -6.18 17.65 13.33
C ALA A 223 -4.91 17.75 14.19
N ARG A 224 -3.84 18.32 13.63
CA ARG A 224 -2.69 18.75 14.45
C ARG A 224 -3.17 19.85 15.38
N ARG A 225 -3.45 19.54 16.65
CA ARG A 225 -3.44 20.57 17.70
C ARG A 225 -2.00 21.07 17.81
N ASP A 226 -1.76 22.26 17.30
CA ASP A 226 -0.52 23.00 17.51
C ASP A 226 -0.42 23.37 19.00
N ARG A 227 0.01 22.42 19.84
CA ARG A 227 0.49 22.78 21.17
C ARG A 227 1.82 23.48 20.94
N ARG A 228 1.79 24.79 21.16
CA ARG A 228 2.93 25.71 21.25
C ARG A 228 3.90 25.22 22.34
N VAL A 229 4.68 24.18 22.05
CA VAL A 229 5.82 23.76 22.87
C VAL A 229 7.08 24.28 22.17
N ARG A 230 7.88 24.97 22.98
CA ARG A 230 9.03 25.80 22.66
C ARG A 230 10.07 25.06 21.80
N SER A 231 10.52 25.77 20.76
CA SER A 231 11.69 25.57 19.89
C SER A 231 12.66 24.44 20.24
N GLU A 232 12.61 23.38 19.44
CA GLU A 232 13.70 22.43 19.19
C GLU A 232 13.64 22.10 17.67
N PRO A 233 14.76 21.83 16.97
CA PRO A 233 14.76 21.78 15.51
C PRO A 233 13.81 20.68 15.04
N ARG A 234 12.69 21.14 14.48
CA ARG A 234 11.56 20.32 14.09
C ARG A 234 12.00 19.49 12.89
N ILE A 235 12.30 18.21 13.10
CA ILE A 235 12.20 17.21 12.04
C ILE A 235 10.75 17.30 11.56
N THR A 236 10.51 17.92 10.40
CA THR A 236 9.19 17.96 9.79
C THR A 236 8.77 16.52 9.52
N PRO A 237 7.72 16.00 10.17
CA PRO A 237 7.26 14.66 9.87
C PRO A 237 6.77 14.61 8.42
N PHE A 238 7.17 13.54 7.73
CA PHE A 238 6.85 13.18 6.35
C PHE A 238 5.48 13.70 5.90
N THR A 239 5.47 14.67 4.98
CA THR A 239 4.24 15.15 4.34
C THR A 239 3.98 14.29 3.10
N ILE A 240 3.43 13.08 3.29
CA ILE A 240 2.97 12.26 2.15
C ILE A 240 2.04 13.12 1.29
N GLY A 241 2.25 13.12 -0.03
CA GLY A 241 1.40 13.83 -0.98
C GLY A 241 -0.07 13.51 -0.71
N SER A 242 -0.91 14.52 -0.66
CA SER A 242 -2.29 14.40 -0.18
C SER A 242 -3.20 13.46 -1.00
N GLN A 243 -2.94 13.29 -2.30
CA GLN A 243 -3.60 12.29 -3.16
C GLN A 243 -3.14 10.86 -2.87
N GLU A 244 -1.91 10.76 -2.41
CA GLU A 244 -1.15 9.54 -2.20
C GLU A 244 -1.50 8.91 -0.86
N ILE A 245 -1.87 9.72 0.15
CA ILE A 245 -2.50 9.21 1.37
C ILE A 245 -3.75 8.37 1.05
N LEU A 246 -4.49 8.71 0.01
CA LEU A 246 -5.76 8.04 -0.34
C LEU A 246 -5.55 6.69 -1.04
N LEU A 247 -4.35 6.48 -1.59
CA LEU A 247 -4.02 5.39 -2.47
C LEU A 247 -2.82 4.69 -1.88
N LEU A 248 -3.05 3.67 -1.09
CA LEU A 248 -2.01 3.04 -0.30
C LEU A 248 -1.82 1.61 -0.79
N PHE A 249 -0.65 1.35 -1.38
CA PHE A 249 -0.26 0.01 -1.80
C PHE A 249 0.63 -0.60 -0.73
N SER A 250 0.03 -1.53 -0.01
CA SER A 250 0.75 -2.47 0.83
C SER A 250 1.22 -3.65 0.00
N ILE A 251 2.39 -4.18 0.34
CA ILE A 251 2.71 -5.55 -0.01
C ILE A 251 1.98 -6.43 1.00
N SER A 252 0.76 -6.82 0.65
CA SER A 252 -0.10 -7.55 1.57
C SER A 252 0.60 -8.78 2.14
N ARG A 253 0.70 -8.81 3.47
CA ARG A 253 0.69 -10.03 4.26
C ARG A 253 -0.73 -10.62 4.23
N PHE A 254 -1.18 -11.17 3.09
CA PHE A 254 -2.35 -12.06 3.01
C PHE A 254 -2.21 -13.08 1.88
#